data_AF-A0A2W2EMP2-F1
#
_entry.id   AF-A0A2W2EMP2-F1
#
_cell.length_a   1.000
_cell.length_b   1.000
_cell.length_c   1.000
_cell.angle_alpha   90.00
_cell.angle_beta   90.00
_cell.angle_gamma   90.00
#
_symmetry.space_group_name_H-M   'P 1'
#
loop_
_entity.id
_entity.type
_entity.pdbx_description
1 polymer ?
#
loop_
_entity_poly.entity_id
_entity_poly.type
_entity_poly.pdbx_seq_one_letter_code
_entity_poly.pdbx_strand_id
1 'polypeptide(L)'
;MIGTRLPTPGRGPRPERPRAAGDDIPHTPLRPMWCCRADGQPWPCAQARLLLRVEFDGNPIGLSIYLAGLMYEAMRDLYRLNPHDGPEPRALFDRFVAWGPPRRPQPQRTP
;
A
#
# COMPACT_ATOMS: atom_id res chain seq x y z
N MET A 1 2.14 -47.07 50.47
CA MET A 1 2.05 -46.52 49.10
C MET A 1 1.86 -45.02 49.19
N ILE A 2 2.95 -44.23 49.08
CA ILE A 2 2.89 -42.75 49.15
C ILE A 2 2.91 -42.25 47.70
N GLY A 3 1.74 -41.87 47.18
CA GLY A 3 1.61 -41.29 45.85
C GLY A 3 1.72 -39.77 45.96
N THR A 4 2.87 -39.21 45.62
CA THR A 4 3.07 -37.75 45.56
C THR A 4 2.34 -37.21 44.34
N ARG A 5 1.16 -36.63 44.52
CA ARG A 5 0.50 -35.83 43.47
C ARG A 5 1.14 -34.45 43.43
N LEU A 6 1.89 -34.16 42.36
CA LEU A 6 2.24 -32.77 42.03
C LEU A 6 1.03 -32.07 41.39
N PRO A 7 0.73 -30.81 41.76
CA PRO A 7 -0.31 -30.03 41.11
C PRO A 7 0.07 -29.67 39.68
N THR A 8 -0.92 -29.60 38.80
CA THR A 8 -0.73 -29.26 37.38
C THR A 8 -0.36 -27.78 37.25
N PRO A 9 0.73 -27.43 36.56
CA PRO A 9 1.04 -26.02 36.30
C PRO A 9 -0.09 -25.36 35.50
N GLY A 10 -0.44 -24.14 35.90
CA GLY A 10 -1.47 -23.34 35.23
C GLY A 10 -1.14 -23.13 33.75
N ARG A 11 -2.18 -22.87 32.94
CA ARG A 11 -2.04 -22.60 31.51
C ARG A 11 -1.14 -21.38 31.32
N GLY A 12 0.04 -21.56 30.72
CA GLY A 12 0.98 -20.47 30.45
C GLY A 12 0.39 -19.39 29.53
N PRO A 13 0.99 -18.19 29.48
CA PRO A 13 0.58 -17.15 28.56
C PRO A 13 0.60 -17.68 27.13
N ARG A 14 -0.34 -17.21 26.30
CA ARG A 14 -0.38 -17.63 24.89
C ARG A 14 0.96 -17.24 24.25
N PRO A 15 1.65 -18.15 23.55
CA PRO A 15 2.82 -17.78 22.79
C PRO A 15 2.41 -16.75 21.74
N GLU A 16 2.99 -15.55 21.82
CA GLU A 16 2.86 -14.52 20.81
C GLU A 16 3.70 -14.96 19.60
N ARG A 17 3.15 -15.87 18.80
CA ARG A 17 3.72 -16.14 17.49
C ARG A 17 3.63 -14.86 16.68
N PRO A 18 4.72 -14.35 16.10
CA PRO A 18 4.62 -13.38 15.01
C PRO A 18 3.64 -13.98 14.01
N ARG A 19 2.52 -13.30 13.78
CA ARG A 19 1.58 -13.74 12.74
C ARG A 19 2.44 -13.85 11.49
N ALA A 20 2.50 -15.04 10.89
CA ALA A 20 3.04 -15.15 9.54
C ALA A 20 2.31 -14.08 8.74
N ALA A 21 3.04 -13.09 8.22
CA ALA A 21 2.51 -12.28 7.13
C ALA A 21 2.10 -13.32 6.08
N GLY A 22 0.80 -13.53 5.92
CA GLY A 22 0.26 -14.75 5.36
C GLY A 22 0.66 -14.94 3.91
N ASP A 23 0.23 -16.07 3.35
CA ASP A 23 0.03 -16.32 1.91
C ASP A 23 -0.90 -15.27 1.23
N ASP A 24 -1.03 -14.07 1.79
CA ASP A 24 -1.87 -13.01 1.28
C ASP A 24 -1.28 -12.50 -0.03
N ILE A 25 -2.08 -12.61 -1.09
CA ILE A 25 -1.75 -12.13 -2.42
C ILE A 25 -1.20 -10.70 -2.31
N PRO A 26 -0.04 -10.38 -2.88
CA PRO A 26 0.56 -9.07 -2.70
C PRO A 26 -0.32 -7.99 -3.36
N HIS A 27 -0.50 -6.85 -2.67
CA HIS A 27 -1.28 -5.70 -3.16
C HIS A 27 -0.55 -4.92 -4.26
N THR A 28 -0.23 -5.62 -5.36
CA THR A 28 0.48 -5.12 -6.54
C THR A 28 -0.51 -4.74 -7.65
N PRO A 29 -0.11 -3.87 -8.61
CA PRO A 29 -0.97 -3.50 -9.72
C PRO A 29 -1.13 -4.65 -10.72
N LEU A 30 -2.37 -4.86 -11.16
CA LEU A 30 -2.74 -5.74 -12.26
C LEU A 30 -2.93 -4.92 -13.54
N ARG A 31 -1.94 -4.95 -14.43
CA ARG A 31 -2.02 -4.29 -15.74
C ARG A 31 -2.84 -5.13 -16.74
N PRO A 32 -3.56 -4.52 -17.70
CA PRO A 32 -3.66 -3.08 -17.98
C PRO A 32 -4.82 -2.38 -17.25
N MET A 33 -5.61 -3.08 -16.44
CA MET A 33 -6.76 -2.50 -15.74
C MET A 33 -6.37 -1.64 -14.51
N TRP A 34 -5.14 -1.79 -14.02
CA TRP A 34 -4.63 -1.14 -12.83
C TRP A 34 -5.49 -1.40 -11.59
N CYS A 35 -6.11 -2.57 -11.48
CA CYS A 35 -6.74 -3.03 -10.24
C CYS A 35 -5.71 -3.70 -9.34
N CYS A 36 -5.97 -3.80 -8.05
CA CYS A 36 -5.12 -4.51 -7.12
C CYS A 36 -5.34 -6.02 -7.26
N ARG A 37 -4.26 -6.82 -7.31
CA ARG A 37 -4.36 -8.28 -7.40
C ARG A 37 -5.04 -8.94 -6.21
N ALA A 38 -4.93 -8.34 -5.03
CA ALA A 38 -5.38 -8.93 -3.78
C ALA A 38 -6.88 -8.68 -3.51
N ASP A 39 -7.35 -7.45 -3.76
CA ASP A 39 -8.70 -7.02 -3.39
C ASP A 39 -9.56 -6.53 -4.57
N GLY A 40 -9.00 -6.49 -5.79
CA GLY A 40 -9.69 -6.05 -7.01
C GLY A 40 -10.00 -4.55 -7.08
N GLN A 41 -9.68 -3.77 -6.04
CA GLN A 41 -9.94 -2.33 -6.00
C GLN A 41 -9.01 -1.56 -6.94
N PRO A 42 -9.34 -0.32 -7.33
CA PRO A 42 -8.43 0.53 -8.08
C PRO A 42 -7.08 0.67 -7.37
N TRP A 43 -6.01 0.15 -7.98
CA TRP A 43 -4.67 0.27 -7.44
C TRP A 43 -4.15 1.71 -7.62
N PRO A 44 -3.53 2.37 -6.63
CA PRO A 44 -3.19 1.86 -5.31
C PRO A 44 -4.41 1.79 -4.37
N CYS A 45 -4.73 0.59 -3.89
CA CYS A 45 -5.75 0.37 -2.87
C CYS A 45 -5.23 0.78 -1.49
N ALA A 46 -6.10 0.84 -0.47
CA ALA A 46 -5.73 1.33 0.86
C ALA A 46 -4.52 0.59 1.46
N GLN A 47 -4.47 -0.74 1.35
CA GLN A 47 -3.36 -1.55 1.84
C GLN A 47 -2.08 -1.31 1.03
N ALA A 48 -2.17 -1.22 -0.31
CA ALA A 48 -1.01 -0.88 -1.14
C ALA A 48 -0.40 0.48 -0.74
N ARG A 49 -1.24 1.49 -0.45
CA ARG A 49 -0.77 2.81 -0.01
C ARG A 49 -0.03 2.76 1.32
N LEU A 50 -0.51 1.95 2.27
CA LEU A 50 0.17 1.73 3.55
C LEU A 50 1.51 1.03 3.36
N LEU A 51 1.53 -0.08 2.62
CA LEU A 51 2.75 -0.84 2.33
C LEU A 51 3.80 0.00 1.61
N LEU A 52 3.39 0.79 0.61
CA LEU A 52 4.30 1.70 -0.10
C LEU A 52 4.88 2.80 0.80
N ARG A 53 4.11 3.30 1.77
CA ARG A 53 4.63 4.27 2.74
C ARG A 53 5.65 3.65 3.68
N VAL A 54 5.41 2.41 4.13
CA VAL A 54 6.36 1.67 4.98
C VAL A 54 7.65 1.39 4.20
N GLU A 55 7.55 0.94 2.95
CA GLU A 55 8.70 0.64 2.10
C GLU A 55 9.56 1.90 1.84
N PHE A 56 8.93 3.06 1.70
CA PHE A 56 9.60 4.33 1.41
C PHE A 56 9.66 5.29 2.61
N ASP A 57 9.57 4.81 3.85
CA ASP A 57 9.49 5.66 5.06
C ASP A 57 10.67 6.65 5.16
N GLY A 58 11.87 6.23 4.72
CA GLY A 58 13.07 7.08 4.63
C GLY A 58 13.24 7.85 3.32
N ASN A 59 12.38 7.67 2.32
CA ASN A 59 12.50 8.26 0.99
C ASN A 59 11.15 8.74 0.39
N PRO A 60 10.52 9.76 1.01
CA PRO A 60 9.23 10.30 0.56
C PRO A 60 9.26 10.89 -0.87
N ILE A 61 10.41 11.44 -1.28
CA ILE A 61 10.61 11.96 -2.64
C ILE A 61 10.66 10.81 -3.64
N GLY A 62 11.39 9.75 -3.32
CA GLY A 62 11.46 8.53 -4.13
C GLY A 62 10.08 7.89 -4.32
N LEU A 63 9.26 7.83 -3.27
CA LEU A 63 7.88 7.37 -3.37
C LEU A 63 7.07 8.21 -4.37
N SER A 64 7.22 9.53 -4.30
CA SER A 64 6.50 10.46 -5.18
C SER A 64 6.90 10.28 -6.65
N ILE A 65 8.20 10.12 -6.92
CA ILE A 65 8.74 9.87 -8.27
C ILE A 65 8.24 8.51 -8.79
N TYR A 66 8.31 7.47 -7.96
CA TYR A 66 7.84 6.13 -8.30
C TYR A 66 6.35 6.13 -8.67
N LEU A 67 5.51 6.77 -7.84
CA LEU A 67 4.06 6.87 -8.09
C LEU A 67 3.73 7.71 -9.32
N ALA A 68 4.49 8.76 -9.61
CA ALA A 68 4.32 9.54 -10.84
C ALA A 68 4.64 8.73 -12.10
N GLY A 69 5.68 7.90 -12.06
CA GLY A 69 6.00 6.95 -13.16
C GLY A 69 4.85 5.97 -13.40
N LEU A 70 4.35 5.35 -12.33
CA LEU A 70 3.22 4.42 -12.42
C LEU A 70 1.93 5.10 -12.89
N MET A 71 1.66 6.34 -12.49
CA MET A 71 0.53 7.13 -12.98
C MET A 71 0.60 7.30 -14.50
N TYR A 72 1.78 7.58 -15.06
CA TYR A 72 1.96 7.73 -16.51
C TYR A 72 1.74 6.41 -17.25
N GLU A 73 2.25 5.29 -16.72
CA GLU A 73 1.98 3.98 -17.27
C GLU A 73 0.48 3.61 -17.19
N ALA A 74 -0.18 3.96 -16.09
CA ALA A 74 -1.62 3.77 -15.91
C ALA A 74 -2.44 4.56 -16.90
N MET A 75 -2.09 5.84 -17.11
CA MET A 75 -2.72 6.68 -18.11
C MET A 75 -2.64 6.03 -19.50
N ARG A 76 -1.45 5.56 -19.90
CA ARG A 76 -1.22 4.93 -21.19
C ARG A 76 -2.06 3.66 -21.37
N ASP A 77 -2.12 2.80 -20.35
CA ASP A 77 -2.87 1.55 -20.43
C ASP A 77 -4.38 1.77 -20.41
N LEU A 78 -4.87 2.63 -19.52
CA LEU A 78 -6.30 2.87 -19.35
C LEU A 78 -6.89 3.58 -20.57
N TYR A 79 -6.17 4.54 -21.18
CA TYR A 79 -6.61 5.17 -22.43
C TYR A 79 -6.54 4.24 -23.63
N ARG A 80 -5.67 3.22 -23.61
CA ARG A 80 -5.69 2.17 -24.65
C ARG A 80 -6.87 1.23 -24.46
N LEU A 81 -7.20 0.88 -23.23
CA LEU A 81 -8.31 0.00 -22.91
C LEU A 81 -9.66 0.67 -23.17
N ASN A 82 -9.77 1.97 -22.86
CA ASN A 82 -10.96 2.78 -23.08
C ASN A 82 -10.60 4.17 -23.66
N PRO A 83 -10.49 4.30 -24.99
CA PRO A 83 -10.07 5.55 -25.64
C PRO A 83 -11.06 6.72 -25.50
N HIS A 84 -12.34 6.44 -25.27
CA HIS A 84 -13.40 7.45 -25.30
C HIS A 84 -13.95 7.81 -23.90
N ASP A 85 -13.67 6.98 -22.90
CA ASP A 85 -14.18 7.13 -21.53
C ASP A 85 -13.10 6.73 -20.51
N GLY A 86 -11.88 7.23 -20.76
CA GLY A 86 -10.75 7.10 -19.85
C GLY A 86 -10.86 8.03 -18.65
N PRO A 87 -10.19 7.72 -17.51
CA PRO A 87 -10.23 8.57 -16.33
C PRO A 87 -9.51 9.90 -16.58
N GLU A 88 -10.10 11.00 -16.12
CA GLU A 88 -9.52 12.34 -16.21
C GLU A 88 -8.09 12.41 -15.60
N PRO A 89 -7.16 13.18 -16.19
CA PRO A 89 -5.79 13.30 -15.67
C PRO A 89 -5.71 13.70 -14.20
N ARG A 90 -6.63 14.57 -13.74
CA ARG A 90 -6.73 14.94 -12.32
C ARG A 90 -7.11 13.75 -11.45
N ALA A 91 -8.07 12.92 -11.88
CA ALA A 91 -8.46 11.73 -11.14
C ALA A 91 -7.29 10.73 -11.00
N LEU A 92 -6.45 10.60 -12.05
CA LEU A 92 -5.23 9.79 -11.97
C LEU A 92 -4.20 10.38 -11.01
N PHE A 93 -4.00 11.70 -11.01
CA PHE A 93 -3.14 12.37 -10.02
C PHE A 93 -3.63 12.15 -8.59
N ASP A 94 -4.93 12.33 -8.34
CA ASP A 94 -5.53 12.18 -7.02
C ASP A 94 -5.43 10.73 -6.52
N ARG A 95 -5.56 9.77 -7.43
CA ARG A 95 -5.44 8.33 -7.16
C ARG A 95 -4.02 7.89 -6.85
N PHE A 96 -3.03 8.35 -7.61
CA PHE A 96 -1.64 7.88 -7.50
C PHE A 96 -0.77 8.75 -6.60
N VAL A 97 -0.85 10.07 -6.70
CA VAL A 97 0.18 10.99 -6.16
C VAL A 97 -0.34 11.87 -5.01
N ALA A 98 -1.61 12.29 -5.02
CA ALA A 98 -2.08 13.32 -4.08
C ALA A 98 -2.07 12.91 -2.60
N TRP A 99 -2.02 11.61 -2.30
CA TRP A 99 -1.87 11.10 -0.93
C TRP A 99 -0.40 10.92 -0.52
N GLY A 100 0.55 11.24 -1.40
CA GLY A 100 1.97 11.30 -1.09
C GLY A 100 2.28 12.32 0.02
N PRO A 101 3.51 12.29 0.55
CA PRO A 101 3.91 13.17 1.63
C PRO A 101 3.65 14.64 1.25
N PRO A 102 3.14 15.46 2.19
CA PRO A 102 2.80 16.84 1.89
C PRO A 102 4.03 17.57 1.36
N ARG A 103 3.88 18.28 0.24
CA ARG A 103 4.91 19.21 -0.22
C ARG A 103 5.17 20.19 0.93
N ARG A 104 6.39 20.19 1.46
CA ARG A 104 6.79 21.17 2.48
C ARG A 104 6.47 22.55 1.90
N PRO A 105 5.63 23.37 2.57
CA PRO A 105 5.33 24.70 2.08
C PRO A 105 6.64 25.43 1.87
N GLN A 106 6.86 25.96 0.66
CA GLN A 106 8.03 26.78 0.42
C GLN A 106 7.91 27.99 1.37
N PRO A 107 8.88 28.23 2.26
CA PRO A 107 8.84 29.44 3.08
C PRO A 107 8.77 30.61 2.13
N GLN A 108 7.70 31.39 2.28
CA GLN A 108 7.40 32.56 1.49
C GLN A 108 8.62 33.47 1.62
N ARG A 109 9.42 33.62 0.55
CA ARG A 109 10.48 34.63 0.51
C ARG A 109 9.77 35.97 0.41
N THR A 110 9.51 36.58 1.56
CA THR A 110 9.10 37.99 1.65
C THR A 110 10.19 38.84 0.96
N PRO A 111 9.81 39.79 0.08
CA PRO A 111 10.75 40.63 -0.65
C PRO A 111 11.60 41.51 0.26
#